data_AF-A0A537VHE9-F1
#
_entry.id   AF-A0A537VHE9-F1
#
_cell.length_a   1.000
_cell.length_b   1.000
_cell.length_c   1.000
_cell.angle_alpha   90.00
_cell.angle_beta   90.00
_cell.angle_gamma   90.00
#
_symmetry.space_group_name_H-M   'P 1'
#
loop_
_entity.id
_entity.type
_entity.pdbx_description
1 polymer ?
#
loop_
_entity_poly.entity_id
_entity_poly.type
_entity_poly.pdbx_seq_one_letter_code
_entity_poly.pdbx_strand_id
1 'polypeptide(L)' 'MIVLLALVLYAAAGIAIAAAFLVFGVTRVLPEPAPVTLGARIVLFPGAVALWPYVLIRWLRSSR' A
#
# COMPACT_ATOMS: atom_id res chain seq x y z
N MET A 1 3.07 27.47 -3.04
CA MET A 1 4.02 26.52 -3.67
C MET A 1 4.35 25.33 -2.76
N ILE A 2 4.84 25.56 -1.53
CA ILE A 2 5.32 24.50 -0.61
C ILE A 2 4.25 23.42 -0.33
N VAL A 3 2.99 23.81 -0.11
CA VAL A 3 1.89 22.88 0.17
C VAL A 3 1.65 21.91 -0.98
N LEU A 4 1.66 22.39 -2.23
CA LEU A 4 1.49 21.54 -3.41
C LEU A 4 2.65 20.55 -3.57
N LEU A 5 3.87 21.01 -3.30
CA LEU A 5 5.06 20.16 -3.37
C LEU A 5 5.03 19.06 -2.29
N ALA A 6 4.62 19.40 -1.07
CA ALA A 6 4.40 18.43 -0.01
C ALA A 6 3.31 17.41 -0.38
N LEU A 7 2.21 17.86 -0.99
CA LEU A 7 1.14 16.97 -1.45
C LEU A 7 1.61 16.01 -2.55
N VAL A 8 2.42 16.49 -3.50
CA VAL A 8 3.01 15.65 -4.55
C VAL A 8 3.94 14.59 -3.96
N LEU A 9 4.81 14.97 -3.03
CA LEU A 9 5.70 14.02 -2.35
C LEU A 9 4.91 12.99 -1.55
N TYR A 10 3.85 13.42 -0.86
CA TYR A 10 2.96 12.53 -0.11
C TYR A 10 2.26 11.53 -1.03
N ALA A 11 1.75 11.97 -2.18
CA ALA A 11 1.12 11.10 -3.17
C ALA A 11 2.12 10.13 -3.80
N ALA A 12 3.33 10.60 -4.13
CA ALA A 12 4.39 9.76 -4.68
C ALA A 12 4.83 8.67 -3.69
N ALA A 13 4.96 9.00 -2.41
CA ALA A 13 5.23 8.03 -1.35
C ALA A 13 4.10 6.99 -1.26
N GLY A 14 2.84 7.43 -1.33
CA GLY A 14 1.69 6.53 -1.32
C GLY A 14 1.68 5.54 -2.50
N ILE A 15 2.01 6.01 -3.71
CA ILE A 15 2.15 5.16 -4.90
C ILE A 15 3.26 4.12 -4.71
N ALA A 16 4.44 4.56 -4.27
CA ALA A 16 5.58 3.66 -4.08
C ALA A 16 5.30 2.59 -3.02
N ILE A 17 4.71 2.98 -1.89
CA ILE A 17 4.37 2.08 -0.78
C ILE A 17 3.27 1.10 -1.19
N ALA A 18 2.21 1.58 -1.85
CA ALA A 18 1.13 0.71 -2.31
C ALA A 18 1.63 -0.33 -3.32
N ALA A 19 2.48 0.07 -4.27
CA ALA A 19 3.08 -0.85 -5.23
C ALA A 19 3.93 -1.92 -4.51
N ALA A 20 4.83 -1.51 -3.62
CA ALA A 20 5.65 -2.44 -2.84
C ALA A 20 4.80 -3.39 -1.98
N PHE A 21 3.76 -2.86 -1.31
CA PHE A 21 2.84 -3.64 -0.51
C PHE A 21 2.11 -4.71 -1.33
N LEU A 22 1.58 -4.37 -2.50
CA LEU A 22 0.85 -5.34 -3.33
C LEU A 22 1.74 -6.44 -3.91
N VAL A 23 3.03 -6.15 -4.12
CA VAL A 23 3.99 -7.14 -4.63
C VAL A 23 4.47 -8.07 -3.51
N PHE A 24 4.82 -7.53 -2.34
CA PHE A 24 5.55 -8.27 -1.31
C PHE A 24 4.76 -8.53 -0.02
N GLY A 25 3.80 -7.66 0.32
CA GLY A 25 3.17 -7.60 1.63
C GLY A 25 1.72 -8.07 1.70
N VAL A 26 0.97 -7.97 0.61
CA VAL A 26 -0.49 -8.15 0.63
C VAL A 26 -0.92 -9.53 1.13
N THR A 27 -0.19 -10.59 0.78
CA THR A 27 -0.47 -11.96 1.24
C THR A 27 -0.09 -12.21 2.69
N ARG A 28 0.83 -11.42 3.26
CA ARG A 28 1.32 -11.56 4.65
C ARG A 28 0.42 -10.89 5.68
N VAL A 29 -0.43 -9.98 5.23
CA VAL A 29 -1.27 -9.13 6.08
C VAL A 29 -2.71 -9.67 6.18
N LEU A 30 -3.05 -10.67 5.36
CA LEU A 30 -4.35 -11.32 5.38
C LEU A 30 -4.48 -12.26 6.59
N PRO A 31 -5.65 -12.30 7.26
CA PRO A 31 -5.90 -13.21 8.37
C PRO A 31 -5.77 -14.69 7.98
N GLU A 32 -6.20 -15.02 6.76
CA GLU A 32 -6.04 -16.34 6.17
C GLU A 32 -5.08 -16.27 4.97
N PRO A 33 -4.20 -17.28 4.80
CA PRO A 33 -3.32 -17.37 3.64
C PRO A 33 -4.15 -17.55 2.36
N ALA A 34 -4.47 -16.45 1.68
CA ALA A 34 -5.18 -16.46 0.42
C ALA A 34 -4.28 -15.94 -0.72
N PRO A 35 -4.20 -16.65 -1.86
CA PRO A 35 -3.49 -16.14 -3.02
C PRO A 35 -4.20 -14.91 -3.57
N VAL A 36 -3.54 -13.75 -3.52
CA VAL A 36 -4.07 -12.51 -4.09
C VAL A 36 -3.75 -12.47 -5.58
N THR A 37 -4.80 -12.63 -6.40
CA THR A 37 -4.72 -12.60 -7.86
C THR A 37 -4.26 -11.24 -8.38
N LEU A 38 -3.74 -11.21 -9.62
CA LEU A 38 -3.33 -9.95 -10.25
C LEU A 38 -4.50 -8.96 -10.38
N GLY A 39 -5.69 -9.46 -10.73
CA GLY A 39 -6.91 -8.64 -10.78
C GLY A 39 -7.26 -8.01 -9.42
N ALA A 40 -7.16 -8.78 -8.33
CA ALA A 40 -7.38 -8.26 -6.99
C ALA A 40 -6.35 -7.16 -6.61
N ARG A 41 -5.08 -7.32 -7.00
CA ARG A 41 -4.05 -6.30 -6.76
C ARG A 41 -4.37 -4.98 -7.47
N ILE A 42 -4.82 -5.05 -8.72
CA ILE A 42 -5.21 -3.85 -9.49
C ILE A 42 -6.37 -3.12 -8.80
N VAL A 43 -7.39 -3.87 -8.33
CA VAL A 43 -8.54 -3.31 -7.63
C VAL A 43 -8.14 -2.70 -6.27
N LEU A 44 -7.21 -3.33 -5.56
CA LEU A 44 -6.73 -2.86 -4.25
C LEU A 44 -5.79 -1.66 -4.33
N PHE A 45 -5.09 -1.47 -5.46
CA PHE A 45 -4.10 -0.42 -5.64
C PHE A 45 -4.58 1.00 -5.29
N PRO A 46 -5.69 1.53 -5.85
CA PRO A 46 -6.13 2.89 -5.52
C PRO A 46 -6.45 3.07 -4.03
N GLY A 47 -7.07 2.06 -3.40
CA GLY A 47 -7.33 2.07 -1.95
C GLY A 47 -6.05 2.04 -1.13
N ALA A 48 -5.06 1.24 -1.54
CA ALA A 48 -3.76 1.16 -0.89
C ALA A 48 -2.96 2.48 -1.02
N VAL A 49 -3.06 3.18 -2.15
CA VAL A 49 -2.45 4.51 -2.35
C VAL A 49 -3.12 5.55 -1.45
N ALA A 50 -4.46 5.58 -1.42
CA ALA A 50 -5.21 6.53 -0.62
C ALA A 50 -4.97 6.36 0.90
N LEU A 51 -4.80 5.12 1.34
CA LEU A 51 -4.62 4.75 2.75
C LEU A 51 -3.18 4.32 3.08
N TRP A 52 -2.20 4.77 2.30
CA TRP A 52 -0.83 4.29 2.39
C TRP A 52 -0.20 4.34 3.80
N PRO A 53 -0.45 5.35 4.67
CA PRO A 53 0.16 5.37 6.00
C PRO A 53 -0.35 4.21 6.85
N TYR A 54 -1.64 3.90 6.75
CA TYR A 54 -2.25 2.78 7.47
C TYR A 54 -1.77 1.44 6.91
N VAL A 55 -1.70 1.31 5.59
CA VAL A 55 -1.13 0.12 4.91
C VAL A 55 0.30 -0.12 5.38
N LEU A 56 1.15 0.91 5.44
CA LEU A 56 2.52 0.81 5.90
C LEU A 56 2.60 0.34 7.36
N ILE A 57 1.82 0.95 8.27
CA ILE A 57 1.79 0.55 9.69
C ILE A 57 1.40 -0.92 9.83
N ARG A 58 0.33 -1.33 9.13
CA ARG A 58 -0.18 -2.71 9.19
C ARG A 58 0.84 -3.69 8.62
N TRP A 59 1.49 -3.33 7.52
CA TRP A 59 2.51 -4.16 6.88
C TRP A 59 3.75 -4.34 7.76
N LEU A 60 4.24 -3.26 8.40
CA LEU A 60 5.37 -3.34 9.34
C LEU A 60 5.04 -4.17 10.58
N ARG A 61 3.80 -4.11 11.07
CA ARG A 61 3.34 -4.91 12.21
C ARG A 61 3.21 -6.39 11.89
N SER A 62 2.81 -6.76 10.67
CA SER A 62 2.72 -8.17 10.27
C SER A 62 4.07 -8.80 9.92
N SER A 63 5.12 -7.98 9.80
CA SER A 63 6.48 -8.43 9.48
C SER A 63 7.34 -8.69 10.72
N ARG A 64 6.86 -8.35 11.92
CA ARG A 64 7.45 -8.74 13.21
C ARG A 64 6.73 -9.97 13.72
#